data_AF-A0A1I6LFK9-F1
#
_entry.id   AF-A0A1I6LFK9-F1
#
_cell.length_a   1.000
_cell.length_b   1.000
_cell.length_c   1.000
_cell.angle_alpha   90.00
_cell.angle_beta   90.00
_cell.angle_gamma   90.00
#
_symmetry.space_group_name_H-M   'P 1'
#
loop_
_entity.id
_entity.type
_entity.pdbx_description
1 polymer ?
#
loop_
_entity_poly.entity_id
_entity_poly.type
_entity_poly.pdbx_seq_one_letter_code
_entity_poly.pdbx_strand_id
1 'polypeptide(L)'
;MKRLIPIVLAACLGSAATAQDLYVGGAVDYLLPHDGDTQFAGTALAGMGFDAGRFGVGAEGEYGLHLGGDAEYDMARVRAWVSYDWGHYTVRAGGGITEYYFDDTNYGGFHAMLGAERALNESLSLRGEFIRDFVDDAFDAGITATRVGVVFNF
;
A
#
# COMPACT_ATOMS: atom_id res chain seq x y z
N MET A 1 -9.97 16.05 -8.84
CA MET A 1 -9.02 14.91 -8.81
C MET A 1 -9.69 13.53 -8.84
N LYS A 2 -11.04 13.45 -8.86
CA LYS A 2 -11.88 12.24 -8.65
C LYS A 2 -11.77 11.06 -9.65
N ARG A 3 -10.77 10.99 -10.53
CA ARG A 3 -10.66 9.93 -11.55
C ARG A 3 -9.25 9.42 -11.82
N LEU A 4 -8.23 9.90 -11.10
CA LEU A 4 -6.84 9.53 -11.42
C LEU A 4 -6.49 8.11 -10.98
N ILE A 5 -6.92 7.67 -9.80
CA ILE A 5 -6.63 6.34 -9.27
C ILE A 5 -7.13 5.20 -10.19
N PRO A 6 -8.41 5.15 -10.63
CA PRO A 6 -8.85 4.09 -11.53
C PRO A 6 -8.14 4.12 -12.90
N ILE A 7 -7.72 5.31 -13.37
CA ILE A 7 -6.93 5.44 -14.61
C ILE A 7 -5.52 4.88 -14.41
N VAL A 8 -4.89 5.16 -13.27
CA VAL A 8 -3.55 4.63 -12.96
C VAL A 8 -3.61 3.12 -12.76
N LEU A 9 -4.61 2.60 -12.04
CA LEU A 9 -4.85 1.15 -11.92
C LEU A 9 -5.02 0.49 -13.30
N ALA A 10 -5.82 1.08 -14.19
CA ALA A 10 -6.00 0.58 -15.56
C ALA A 10 -4.69 0.63 -16.39
N ALA A 11 -3.89 1.69 -16.22
CA ALA A 11 -2.60 1.83 -16.90
C ALA A 11 -1.57 0.80 -16.40
N CYS A 12 -1.57 0.50 -15.10
CA CYS A 12 -0.77 -0.57 -14.53
C CYS A 12 -1.16 -1.93 -15.12
N LEU A 13 -2.46 -2.27 -15.16
CA LEU A 13 -2.93 -3.54 -15.71
C LEU A 13 -2.56 -3.76 -17.19
N GLY A 14 -2.53 -2.70 -18.00
CA GLY A 14 -2.09 -2.78 -19.40
C GLY A 14 -0.60 -3.11 -19.58
N SER A 15 0.22 -2.84 -18.56
CA SER A 15 1.68 -3.07 -18.57
C SER A 15 2.08 -4.43 -17.97
N ALA A 16 1.12 -5.17 -17.40
CA ALA A 16 1.34 -6.46 -16.76
C ALA A 16 1.90 -7.54 -17.70
N ALA A 17 1.71 -7.40 -19.02
CA ALA A 17 2.22 -8.35 -20.02
C ALA A 17 3.75 -8.40 -20.13
N THR A 18 4.48 -7.44 -19.53
CA THR A 18 5.95 -7.39 -19.52
C THR A 18 6.55 -7.47 -18.12
N ALA A 19 5.74 -7.30 -17.06
CA ALA A 19 6.23 -7.43 -15.69
C ALA A 19 6.68 -8.87 -15.41
N GLN A 20 7.82 -9.01 -14.73
CA GLN A 20 8.35 -10.33 -14.34
C GLN A 20 7.71 -10.83 -13.06
N ASP A 21 7.29 -9.91 -12.18
CA ASP A 21 6.76 -10.26 -10.86
C ASP A 21 5.40 -9.62 -10.66
N LEU A 22 4.33 -10.39 -10.89
CA LEU A 22 2.96 -10.00 -10.52
C LEU A 22 2.66 -10.56 -9.14
N TYR A 23 1.94 -9.80 -8.31
CA TYR A 23 1.48 -10.30 -7.03
C TYR A 23 0.14 -9.68 -6.60
N VAL A 24 -0.56 -10.43 -5.75
CA VAL A 24 -1.77 -9.97 -5.03
C VAL A 24 -1.64 -10.33 -3.56
N GLY A 25 -2.37 -9.65 -2.68
CA GLY A 25 -2.30 -9.96 -1.27
C GLY A 25 -3.41 -9.36 -0.43
N GLY A 26 -3.37 -9.72 0.84
CA GLY A 26 -4.25 -9.21 1.88
C GLY A 26 -3.44 -8.79 3.09
N ALA A 27 -3.90 -7.75 3.78
CA ALA A 27 -3.24 -7.20 4.95
C ALA A 27 -4.24 -6.71 5.98
N VAL A 28 -3.76 -6.57 7.22
CA VAL A 28 -4.46 -5.85 8.28
C VAL A 28 -3.63 -4.65 8.65
N ASP A 29 -4.29 -3.50 8.68
CA ASP A 29 -3.70 -2.20 8.97
C ASP A 29 -4.20 -1.70 10.31
N TYR A 30 -3.28 -1.24 11.15
CA TYR A 30 -3.58 -0.41 12.30
C TYR A 30 -3.21 1.03 11.97
N LEU A 31 -4.22 1.89 11.88
CA LEU A 31 -4.11 3.29 11.51
C LEU A 31 -4.18 4.16 12.75
N LEU A 32 -3.20 5.04 12.88
CA LEU A 32 -3.08 6.03 13.94
C LEU A 32 -3.08 7.44 13.32
N PRO A 33 -4.27 8.04 13.14
CA PRO A 33 -4.40 9.45 12.80
C PRO A 33 -3.93 10.34 13.96
N HIS A 34 -3.62 11.60 13.66
CA HIS A 34 -3.08 12.53 14.64
C HIS A 34 -4.14 13.09 15.60
N ASP A 35 -5.42 13.07 15.24
CA ASP A 35 -6.53 13.43 16.13
C ASP A 35 -6.67 12.47 17.34
N GLY A 36 -6.10 11.25 17.22
CA GLY A 36 -6.09 10.21 18.23
C GLY A 36 -7.09 9.07 17.98
N ASP A 37 -7.97 9.19 16.98
CA ASP A 37 -9.04 8.23 16.72
C ASP A 37 -8.50 7.05 15.89
N THR A 38 -8.34 5.90 16.53
CA THR A 38 -7.67 4.75 15.91
C THR A 38 -8.60 3.95 15.01
N GLN A 39 -8.05 3.29 13.99
CA GLN A 39 -8.80 2.43 13.07
C GLN A 39 -8.04 1.14 12.75
N PHE A 40 -8.78 0.04 12.58
CA PHE A 40 -8.34 -1.18 11.91
C PHE A 40 -8.95 -1.27 10.52
N ALA A 41 -8.14 -1.62 9.53
CA ALA A 41 -8.62 -1.86 8.16
C ALA A 41 -8.13 -3.20 7.62
N GLY A 42 -8.96 -3.82 6.78
CA GLY A 42 -8.61 -4.96 5.96
C GLY A 42 -8.27 -4.48 4.56
N THR A 43 -7.04 -4.73 4.11
CA THR A 43 -6.53 -4.16 2.87
C THR A 43 -6.23 -5.25 1.84
N ALA A 44 -6.77 -5.07 0.65
CA ALA A 44 -6.38 -5.82 -0.54
C ALA A 44 -5.29 -5.05 -1.30
N LEU A 45 -4.28 -5.76 -1.79
CA LEU A 45 -3.17 -5.19 -2.54
C LEU A 45 -2.94 -5.97 -3.84
N ALA A 46 -2.57 -5.26 -4.89
CA ALA A 46 -2.16 -5.83 -6.16
C ALA A 46 -1.03 -4.98 -6.75
N GLY A 47 0.04 -5.64 -7.18
CA GLY A 47 1.20 -4.94 -7.70
C GLY A 47 1.95 -5.72 -8.76
N MET A 48 2.88 -5.02 -9.37
CA MET A 48 3.79 -5.56 -10.36
C MET A 48 5.17 -4.92 -10.23
N GLY A 49 6.19 -5.70 -10.55
CA GLY A 49 7.58 -5.25 -10.48
C GLY A 49 8.48 -5.91 -11.50
N PHE A 50 9.71 -5.40 -11.49
CA PHE A 50 10.84 -5.89 -12.25
C PHE A 50 12.05 -5.95 -11.32
N ASP A 51 12.66 -7.12 -11.25
CA ASP A 51 13.91 -7.32 -10.52
C ASP A 51 15.13 -7.33 -11.46
N ALA A 52 16.15 -6.59 -11.06
CA ALA A 52 17.45 -6.48 -11.73
C ALA A 52 18.57 -6.83 -10.74
N GLY A 53 18.84 -8.14 -10.62
CA GLY A 53 19.81 -8.64 -9.66
C GLY A 53 19.27 -8.54 -8.24
N ARG A 54 19.83 -7.65 -7.40
CA ARG A 54 19.38 -7.43 -6.02
C ARG A 54 18.43 -6.25 -5.86
N PHE A 55 18.22 -5.47 -6.91
CA PHE A 55 17.36 -4.28 -6.86
C PHE A 55 16.10 -4.56 -7.65
N GLY A 56 14.95 -4.18 -7.10
CA GLY A 56 13.68 -4.22 -7.79
C GLY A 56 13.03 -2.86 -7.85
N VAL A 57 12.16 -2.66 -8.83
CA VAL A 57 11.29 -1.49 -8.94
C VAL A 57 9.90 -1.92 -9.37
N GLY A 58 8.87 -1.21 -8.89
CA GLY A 58 7.52 -1.56 -9.27
C GLY A 58 6.47 -0.56 -8.83
N ALA A 59 5.22 -0.96 -9.02
CA ALA A 59 4.05 -0.20 -8.61
C ALA A 59 3.03 -1.12 -7.93
N GLU A 60 2.23 -0.54 -7.05
CA GLU A 60 1.19 -1.24 -6.30
C GLU A 60 -0.04 -0.36 -6.14
N GLY A 61 -1.21 -0.96 -6.29
CA GLY A 61 -2.50 -0.41 -5.90
C GLY A 61 -3.05 -1.15 -4.69
N GLU A 62 -3.72 -0.40 -3.82
CA GLU A 62 -4.26 -0.91 -2.56
C GLU A 62 -5.66 -0.34 -2.34
N TYR A 63 -6.54 -1.15 -1.74
CA TYR A 63 -7.83 -0.71 -1.25
C TYR A 63 -8.10 -1.30 0.14
N GLY A 64 -8.34 -0.44 1.13
CA GLY A 64 -8.59 -0.78 2.52
C GLY A 64 -10.03 -0.51 2.91
N LEU A 65 -10.68 -1.50 3.52
CA LEU A 65 -12.02 -1.42 4.10
C LEU A 65 -11.93 -1.29 5.61
N HIS A 66 -12.73 -0.39 6.19
CA HIS A 66 -12.86 -0.31 7.64
C HIS A 66 -13.34 -1.65 8.24
N LEU A 67 -12.69 -2.10 9.32
CA LEU A 67 -13.07 -3.30 10.08
C LEU A 67 -13.48 -3.01 11.53
N GLY A 68 -13.06 -1.87 12.08
CA GLY A 68 -13.39 -1.44 13.44
C GLY A 68 -12.50 -0.29 13.90
N GLY A 69 -12.91 0.41 14.94
CA GLY A 69 -12.19 1.58 15.48
C GLY A 69 -13.14 2.74 15.77
N ASP A 70 -12.56 3.89 16.10
CA ASP A 70 -13.30 5.12 16.42
C ASP A 70 -13.61 5.94 15.15
N ALA A 71 -12.77 5.81 14.13
CA ALA A 71 -12.96 6.43 12.82
C ALA A 71 -13.49 5.43 11.78
N GLU A 72 -14.43 5.87 10.95
CA GLU A 72 -15.05 5.08 9.88
C GLU A 72 -14.70 5.67 8.52
N TYR A 73 -13.66 5.12 7.88
CA TYR A 73 -13.32 5.47 6.50
C TYR A 73 -12.67 4.32 5.75
N ASP A 74 -12.91 4.30 4.44
CA ASP A 74 -12.17 3.46 3.49
C ASP A 74 -10.94 4.20 2.98
N MET A 75 -9.97 3.47 2.42
CA MET A 75 -8.79 4.08 1.79
C MET A 75 -8.48 3.43 0.44
N ALA A 76 -7.89 4.20 -0.46
CA ALA A 76 -7.19 3.69 -1.63
C ALA A 76 -5.79 4.29 -1.73
N ARG A 77 -4.81 3.49 -2.12
CA ARG A 77 -3.45 3.94 -2.39
C ARG A 77 -2.97 3.47 -3.74
N VAL A 78 -2.15 4.29 -4.37
CA VAL A 78 -1.30 3.87 -5.49
C VAL A 78 0.10 4.36 -5.23
N ARG A 79 1.09 3.47 -5.36
CA ARG A 79 2.48 3.75 -5.03
C ARG A 79 3.44 3.17 -6.05
N ALA A 80 4.59 3.84 -6.16
CA ALA A 80 5.78 3.25 -6.72
C ALA A 80 6.71 2.82 -5.58
N TRP A 81 7.46 1.75 -5.78
CA TRP A 81 8.40 1.24 -4.80
C TRP A 81 9.72 0.83 -5.47
N VAL A 82 10.76 0.87 -4.65
CA VAL A 82 12.06 0.24 -4.92
C VAL A 82 12.32 -0.81 -3.86
N SER A 83 13.01 -1.87 -4.22
CA SER A 83 13.35 -2.96 -3.31
C SER A 83 14.84 -3.28 -3.34
N TYR A 84 15.32 -3.88 -2.25
CA TYR A 84 16.65 -4.46 -2.18
C TYR A 84 16.60 -5.82 -1.49
N ASP A 85 17.10 -6.85 -2.18
CA ASP A 85 17.24 -8.20 -1.66
C ASP A 85 18.48 -8.32 -0.76
N TRP A 86 18.22 -8.56 0.53
CA TRP A 86 19.21 -8.83 1.58
C TRP A 86 19.31 -10.35 1.89
N GLY A 87 19.00 -11.20 0.90
CA GLY A 87 19.10 -12.65 0.95
C GLY A 87 17.92 -13.31 1.66
N HIS A 88 17.71 -13.03 2.95
CA HIS A 88 16.58 -13.59 3.71
C HIS A 88 15.37 -12.65 3.77
N TYR A 89 15.59 -11.37 3.48
CA TYR A 89 14.58 -10.34 3.53
C TYR A 89 14.74 -9.42 2.33
N THR A 90 13.61 -9.00 1.77
CA THR A 90 13.57 -7.94 0.76
C THR A 90 13.06 -6.67 1.44
N VAL A 91 13.91 -5.64 1.52
CA VAL A 91 13.50 -4.34 2.05
C VAL A 91 12.87 -3.53 0.93
N ARG A 92 11.74 -2.87 1.19
CA ARG A 92 11.06 -1.98 0.24
C ARG A 92 10.95 -0.57 0.81
N ALA A 93 11.15 0.41 -0.06
CA ALA A 93 10.89 1.82 0.21
C ALA A 93 10.08 2.38 -0.95
N GLY A 94 9.18 3.32 -0.69
CA GLY A 94 8.31 3.84 -1.73
C GLY A 94 7.43 4.99 -1.29
N GLY A 95 6.57 5.38 -2.20
CA GLY A 95 5.59 6.42 -1.95
C GLY A 95 4.67 6.62 -3.13
N GLY A 96 3.64 7.41 -2.90
CA GLY A 96 2.63 7.64 -3.90
C GLY A 96 1.50 8.52 -3.38
N ILE A 97 0.31 8.27 -3.88
CA ILE A 97 -0.90 9.01 -3.54
C ILE A 97 -1.84 8.15 -2.72
N THR A 98 -2.56 8.80 -1.81
CA THR A 98 -3.59 8.20 -0.96
C THR A 98 -4.88 8.99 -1.11
N GLU A 99 -6.01 8.31 -1.10
CA GLU A 99 -7.33 8.92 -0.94
C GLU A 99 -8.08 8.18 0.18
N TYR A 100 -8.70 8.94 1.07
CA TYR A 100 -9.59 8.46 2.12
C TYR A 100 -11.03 8.83 1.76
N TYR A 101 -11.94 7.88 1.97
CA TYR A 101 -13.36 8.02 1.63
C TYR A 101 -14.17 7.98 2.93
N PHE A 102 -14.77 9.11 3.27
CA PHE A 102 -15.75 9.27 4.34
C PHE A 102 -17.13 9.44 3.71
N ASP A 103 -18.19 9.21 4.50
CA ASP A 103 -19.57 9.32 4.01
C ASP A 103 -19.89 10.67 3.34
N ASP A 104 -19.37 11.77 3.91
CA ASP A 104 -19.69 13.12 3.48
C ASP A 104 -18.57 13.81 2.67
N THR A 105 -17.36 13.26 2.64
CA THR A 105 -16.19 13.91 2.02
C THR A 105 -15.05 12.93 1.70
N ASN A 106 -14.17 13.34 0.80
CA ASN A 106 -12.94 12.60 0.50
C ASN A 106 -11.72 13.48 0.76
N TYR A 107 -10.67 12.89 1.30
CA TYR A 107 -9.40 13.57 1.51
C TYR A 107 -8.27 12.88 0.77
N GLY A 108 -7.55 13.65 -0.03
CA GLY A 108 -6.42 13.18 -0.82
C GLY A 108 -5.10 13.62 -0.21
N GLY A 109 -4.05 12.86 -0.49
CA GLY A 109 -2.71 13.17 -0.01
C GLY A 109 -1.64 12.37 -0.73
N PHE A 110 -0.44 12.44 -0.18
CA PHE A 110 0.68 11.59 -0.56
C PHE A 110 1.09 10.71 0.62
N HIS A 111 1.81 9.64 0.36
CA HIS A 111 2.37 8.82 1.42
C HIS A 111 3.81 8.41 1.12
N ALA A 112 4.53 8.10 2.20
CA ALA A 112 5.82 7.42 2.15
C ALA A 112 5.70 6.10 2.91
N MET A 113 6.42 5.09 2.43
CA MET A 113 6.41 3.76 3.04
C MET A 113 7.83 3.23 3.22
N LEU A 114 8.00 2.43 4.27
CA LEU A 114 9.15 1.56 4.50
C LEU A 114 8.64 0.19 4.96
N GLY A 115 9.14 -0.89 4.36
CA GLY A 115 8.68 -2.22 4.69
C GLY A 115 9.74 -3.29 4.43
N ALA A 116 9.45 -4.49 4.89
CA ALA A 116 10.25 -5.66 4.61
C ALA A 116 9.36 -6.87 4.33
N GLU A 117 9.86 -7.73 3.46
CA GLU A 117 9.23 -8.98 3.08
C GLU A 117 10.14 -10.16 3.36
N ARG A 118 9.52 -11.31 3.65
CA ARG A 118 10.20 -12.59 3.76
C ARG A 118 9.39 -13.66 3.05
N ALA A 119 10.04 -14.38 2.14
CA ALA A 119 9.46 -15.56 1.52
C ALA A 119 9.17 -16.64 2.58
N LEU A 120 7.94 -17.11 2.61
CA LEU A 120 7.51 -18.29 3.37
C LEU A 120 7.67 -19.55 2.53
N ASN A 121 7.41 -19.43 1.22
CA ASN A 121 7.67 -20.43 0.19
C ASN A 121 7.84 -19.72 -1.17
N GLU A 122 7.88 -20.49 -2.27
CA GLU A 122 8.11 -19.97 -3.63
C GLU A 122 7.03 -18.96 -4.09
N SER A 123 5.79 -19.09 -3.61
CA SER A 123 4.66 -18.26 -4.06
C SER A 123 4.11 -17.36 -2.97
N LEU A 124 4.56 -17.47 -1.72
CA LEU A 124 3.96 -16.77 -0.59
C LEU A 124 5.00 -16.04 0.24
N SER A 125 4.78 -14.77 0.49
CA SER A 125 5.65 -13.93 1.33
C SER A 125 4.87 -13.23 2.42
N LEU A 126 5.48 -13.12 3.60
CA LEU A 126 4.99 -12.28 4.70
C LEU A 126 5.57 -10.88 4.52
N ARG A 127 4.74 -9.84 4.69
CA ARG A 127 5.14 -8.44 4.56
C ARG A 127 4.75 -7.65 5.82
N GLY A 128 5.68 -6.86 6.32
CA GLY A 128 5.43 -5.83 7.34
C GLY A 128 5.82 -4.46 6.82
N GLU A 129 4.97 -3.45 7.06
CA GLU A 129 5.20 -2.08 6.56
C GLU A 129 4.82 -1.01 7.58
N PHE A 130 5.54 0.11 7.51
CA PHE A 130 5.14 1.39 8.09
C PHE A 130 4.85 2.36 6.95
N ILE A 131 3.69 2.99 7.00
CA ILE A 131 3.23 3.93 5.99
C ILE A 131 2.87 5.23 6.71
N ARG A 132 3.38 6.36 6.21
CA ARG A 132 3.01 7.69 6.69
C ARG A 132 2.27 8.41 5.58
N ASP A 133 1.00 8.69 5.81
CA ASP A 133 0.13 9.47 4.93
C ASP A 133 0.15 10.93 5.36
N PHE A 134 0.33 11.82 4.39
CA PHE A 134 0.29 13.27 4.51
C PHE A 134 -0.95 13.75 3.75
N VAL A 135 -2.00 14.02 4.51
CA VAL A 135 -3.34 14.34 3.99
C VAL A 135 -3.65 15.79 4.35
N ASP A 136 -4.09 16.57 3.38
CA ASP A 136 -4.52 17.95 3.61
C ASP A 136 -5.88 17.98 4.33
N ASP A 137 -6.06 18.96 5.22
CA ASP A 137 -7.31 19.41 5.85
C ASP A 137 -8.11 18.44 6.77
N ALA A 138 -7.86 17.13 6.80
CA ALA A 138 -8.61 16.20 7.65
C ALA A 138 -7.98 15.90 9.02
N PHE A 139 -6.65 15.87 9.09
CA PHE A 139 -5.93 15.31 10.25
C PHE A 139 -4.79 16.19 10.75
N ASP A 140 -4.65 17.43 10.28
CA ASP A 140 -3.63 18.47 10.54
C ASP A 140 -2.13 18.05 10.57
N ALA A 141 -1.82 16.76 10.50
CA ALA A 141 -0.49 16.19 10.66
C ALA A 141 -0.33 14.80 10.01
N GLY A 142 -1.40 14.12 9.55
CA GLY A 142 -1.30 12.88 8.79
C GLY A 142 -1.49 11.59 9.60
N ILE A 143 -1.65 10.46 8.91
CA ILE A 143 -1.96 9.13 9.48
C ILE A 143 -0.71 8.24 9.41
N THR A 144 -0.38 7.55 10.50
CA THR A 144 0.60 6.46 10.46
C THR A 144 -0.12 5.13 10.43
N ALA A 145 0.10 4.33 9.38
CA ALA A 145 -0.36 2.95 9.33
C ALA A 145 0.78 1.98 9.62
N THR A 146 0.51 1.02 10.50
CA THR A 146 1.35 -0.17 10.69
C THR A 146 0.62 -1.35 10.08
N ARG A 147 1.27 -2.02 9.12
CA ARG A 147 0.69 -3.09 8.33
C ARG A 147 1.39 -4.41 8.57
N VAL A 148 0.60 -5.48 8.65
CA VAL A 148 1.08 -6.85 8.45
C VAL A 148 0.19 -7.54 7.42
N GLY A 149 0.80 -8.13 6.40
CA GLY A 149 0.08 -8.77 5.31
C GLY A 149 0.83 -9.94 4.71
N VAL A 150 0.14 -10.64 3.81
CA VAL A 150 0.65 -11.78 3.06
C VAL A 150 0.43 -11.50 1.58
N VAL A 151 1.45 -11.76 0.77
CA VAL A 151 1.42 -11.57 -0.68
C VAL A 151 1.68 -12.89 -1.38
N PHE A 152 0.89 -13.15 -2.41
CA PHE A 152 1.01 -14.27 -3.33
C PHE A 152 1.66 -13.80 -4.64
N ASN A 153 2.80 -14.39 -4.97
CA ASN A 153 3.59 -14.11 -6.17
C ASN A 153 3.29 -15.16 -7.24
N PHE A 154 3.12 -14.72 -8.49
CA PHE A 154 2.80 -15.56 -9.65
C PHE A 154 4.04 -16.00 -10.44
#